data_AF-A0A0D6KKX2-F1
#
_entry.id   AF-A0A0D6KKX2-F1
#
_cell.length_a   1.000
_cell.length_b   1.000
_cell.length_c   1.000
_cell.angle_alpha   90.00
_cell.angle_beta   90.00
_cell.angle_gamma   90.00
#
_symmetry.space_group_name_H-M   'P 1'
#
loop_
_entity.id
_entity.type
_entity.pdbx_description
1 polymer ?
#
loop_
_entity_poly.entity_id
_entity_poly.type
_entity_poly.pdbx_seq_one_letter_code
_entity_poly.pdbx_strand_id
1 'polypeptide(L)'
;MLDKFLARCVFLVLVIFFVFYDSSSLIAHAANIDPYIGRYLHVTEPIALEMDAQGNTRLFSPVELSVGKKLFEANCINCHVGGATLPDPQVSLALTTLQGANPPRDRINALIEFMRQPMTYDGSQETYWCRQLTPNFLPQQQIESLAAFVLAAAKKAPGWGQEDF
;
A
#
# COMPACT_ATOMS: atom_id res chain seq x y z
N MET A 1 -32.63 6.87 -55.52
CA MET A 1 -33.27 6.29 -54.31
C MET A 1 -32.37 5.27 -53.62
N LEU A 2 -31.64 4.44 -54.37
CA LEU A 2 -30.73 3.41 -53.86
C LEU A 2 -29.50 3.98 -53.11
N ASP A 3 -28.91 5.08 -53.57
CA ASP A 3 -27.71 5.67 -52.93
C ASP A 3 -27.97 6.27 -51.53
N LYS A 4 -29.16 6.85 -51.33
CA LYS A 4 -29.58 7.36 -50.02
C LYS A 4 -29.87 6.23 -49.02
N PHE A 5 -30.26 5.06 -49.52
CA PHE A 5 -30.49 3.87 -48.71
C PHE A 5 -29.15 3.23 -48.31
N LEU A 6 -28.21 3.13 -49.26
CA LEU A 6 -26.85 2.63 -49.02
C LEU A 6 -26.10 3.50 -48.00
N ALA A 7 -26.15 4.83 -48.14
CA ALA A 7 -25.51 5.76 -47.20
C ALA A 7 -26.09 5.67 -45.78
N ARG A 8 -27.41 5.43 -45.64
CA ARG A 8 -28.07 5.21 -44.35
C ARG A 8 -27.63 3.89 -43.71
N CYS A 9 -27.47 2.83 -44.50
CA CYS A 9 -26.96 1.55 -44.00
C CYS A 9 -25.50 1.65 -43.53
N VAL A 10 -24.64 2.35 -44.29
CA VAL A 10 -23.24 2.58 -43.90
C VAL A 10 -23.15 3.40 -42.62
N PHE A 11 -23.96 4.46 -42.49
CA PHE A 11 -24.00 5.27 -41.28
C PHE A 11 -24.46 4.47 -40.04
N LEU A 12 -25.49 3.63 -40.19
CA LEU A 12 -25.96 2.74 -39.11
C LEU A 12 -24.90 1.74 -38.69
N VAL A 13 -24.17 1.15 -39.63
CA VAL A 13 -23.07 0.21 -39.32
C VAL A 13 -21.92 0.92 -38.59
N LEU A 14 -21.57 2.14 -38.98
CA LEU A 14 -20.53 2.93 -38.32
C LEU A 14 -20.93 3.34 -36.90
N VAL A 15 -22.19 3.75 -36.68
CA VAL A 15 -22.71 4.07 -35.34
C VAL A 15 -22.70 2.83 -34.45
N ILE A 16 -23.12 1.68 -34.98
CA ILE A 16 -23.10 0.41 -34.26
C ILE A 16 -21.65 0.04 -33.89
N PHE A 17 -20.70 0.15 -34.82
CA PHE A 17 -19.29 -0.10 -34.54
C PHE A 17 -18.71 0.84 -33.48
N PHE A 18 -19.06 2.14 -33.52
CA PHE A 18 -18.62 3.11 -32.52
C PHE A 18 -19.18 2.77 -31.12
N VAL A 19 -20.46 2.43 -31.03
CA VAL A 19 -21.11 2.03 -29.76
C VAL A 19 -20.50 0.74 -29.22
N PHE A 20 -20.21 -0.26 -30.06
CA PHE A 20 -19.53 -1.47 -29.63
C PHE A 20 -18.06 -1.24 -29.22
N TYR A 21 -17.37 -0.28 -29.85
CA TYR A 21 -15.99 0.09 -29.50
C TYR A 21 -15.94 0.81 -28.13
N ASP A 22 -16.85 1.76 -27.87
CA ASP A 22 -16.96 2.45 -26.57
C ASP A 22 -17.43 1.52 -25.44
N SER A 23 -18.23 0.51 -25.75
CA SER A 23 -18.71 -0.48 -24.76
C SER A 23 -17.61 -1.42 -24.24
N SER A 24 -16.45 -1.47 -24.89
CA SER A 24 -15.37 -2.42 -24.60
C SER A 24 -14.45 -1.98 -23.46
N SER A 25 -14.64 -0.76 -22.92
CA SER A 25 -13.75 -0.20 -21.90
C SER A 25 -14.52 0.12 -20.62
N LEU A 26 -14.35 -0.76 -19.64
CA LEU A 26 -14.38 -0.57 -18.17
C LEU A 26 -15.02 -1.80 -17.53
N ILE A 27 -14.26 -2.89 -17.47
CA ILE A 27 -14.46 -3.87 -16.41
C ILE A 27 -14.03 -3.17 -15.12
N ALA A 28 -14.97 -2.51 -14.46
CA ALA A 28 -14.83 -2.09 -13.07
C ALA A 28 -14.70 -3.37 -12.24
N HIS A 29 -13.47 -3.85 -12.07
CA HIS A 29 -13.18 -4.83 -11.06
C HIS A 29 -13.54 -4.16 -9.73
N ALA A 30 -14.57 -4.67 -9.06
CA ALA A 30 -14.84 -4.29 -7.68
C ALA A 30 -13.64 -4.78 -6.86
N ALA A 31 -12.60 -3.95 -6.76
CA ALA A 31 -11.46 -4.23 -5.92
C ALA A 31 -11.98 -4.33 -4.49
N ASN A 32 -11.83 -5.51 -3.88
CA ASN A 32 -12.28 -5.73 -2.52
C ASN A 32 -11.36 -4.94 -1.58
N ILE A 33 -11.85 -3.80 -1.08
CA ILE A 33 -11.17 -2.99 -0.08
C ILE A 33 -11.42 -3.65 1.27
N ASP A 34 -10.34 -3.93 2.00
CA ASP A 34 -10.44 -4.53 3.33
C ASP A 34 -11.18 -3.56 4.28
N PRO A 35 -12.22 -4.00 5.00
CA PRO A 35 -13.00 -3.13 5.89
C PRO A 35 -12.17 -2.39 6.95
N TYR A 36 -11.00 -2.91 7.33
CA TYR A 36 -10.08 -2.26 8.26
C TYR A 36 -9.60 -0.91 7.72
N ILE A 37 -9.36 -0.80 6.41
CA ILE A 37 -8.85 0.41 5.77
C ILE A 37 -9.85 1.57 5.91
N GLY A 38 -11.14 1.31 5.67
CA GLY A 38 -12.18 2.32 5.86
C GLY A 38 -12.51 2.56 7.34
N ARG A 39 -12.60 1.50 8.15
CA ARG A 39 -13.09 1.59 9.53
C ARG A 39 -12.07 2.18 10.52
N TYR A 40 -10.81 1.76 10.42
CA TYR A 40 -9.79 2.13 11.41
C TYR A 40 -8.76 3.10 10.86
N LEU A 41 -8.48 3.08 9.54
CA LEU A 41 -7.59 4.06 8.93
C LEU A 41 -8.35 5.28 8.38
N HIS A 42 -9.69 5.22 8.28
CA HIS A 42 -10.51 6.26 7.68
C HIS A 42 -10.00 6.65 6.27
N VAL A 43 -9.66 5.65 5.45
CA VAL A 43 -9.16 5.83 4.08
C VAL A 43 -10.19 5.31 3.08
N THR A 44 -10.93 6.23 2.46
CA THR A 44 -11.90 5.98 1.38
C THR A 44 -11.43 6.49 0.03
N GLU A 45 -10.55 7.49 0.03
CA GLU A 45 -9.84 8.02 -1.15
C GLU A 45 -8.32 7.73 -1.04
N PRO A 46 -7.56 7.87 -2.13
CA PRO A 46 -6.10 7.82 -2.06
C PRO A 46 -5.51 8.82 -1.06
N ILE A 47 -4.51 8.39 -0.28
CA ILE A 47 -3.80 9.24 0.68
C ILE A 47 -2.35 9.48 0.25
N ALA A 48 -1.85 10.69 0.51
CA ALA A 48 -0.43 11.00 0.29
C ALA A 48 0.42 10.46 1.44
N LEU A 49 1.49 9.73 1.10
CA LEU A 49 2.53 9.32 2.04
C LEU A 49 3.90 9.81 1.53
N GLU A 50 4.75 10.21 2.47
CA GLU A 50 6.12 10.64 2.17
C GLU A 50 6.97 9.47 1.67
N MET A 51 7.63 9.69 0.54
CA MET A 51 8.54 8.75 -0.09
C MET A 51 9.94 8.85 0.50
N ASP A 52 10.43 10.06 0.73
CA ASP A 52 11.82 10.35 1.08
C ASP A 52 11.99 11.61 1.94
N ALA A 53 13.22 11.85 2.39
CA ALA A 53 13.56 12.98 3.27
C ALA A 53 13.49 14.36 2.57
N GLN A 54 13.32 14.39 1.25
CA GLN A 54 13.15 15.62 0.48
C GLN A 54 11.68 16.09 0.47
N GLY A 55 10.77 15.30 1.06
CA GLY A 55 9.35 15.61 1.13
C GLY A 55 8.58 15.21 -0.13
N ASN A 56 9.17 14.38 -1.00
CA ASN A 56 8.41 13.82 -2.11
C ASN A 56 7.30 12.92 -1.58
N THR A 57 6.12 12.97 -2.19
CA THR A 57 4.97 12.16 -1.78
C THR A 57 4.40 11.37 -2.94
N ARG A 58 3.76 10.24 -2.62
CA ARG A 58 2.95 9.48 -3.57
C ARG A 58 1.56 9.22 -2.99
N LEU A 59 0.56 9.17 -3.86
CA LEU A 59 -0.80 8.74 -3.52
C LEU A 59 -0.88 7.21 -3.48
N PHE A 60 -1.43 6.68 -2.39
CA PHE A 60 -1.74 5.27 -2.20
C PHE A 60 -3.25 5.08 -2.06
N SER A 61 -3.81 4.26 -2.93
CA SER A 61 -5.24 3.93 -2.95
C SER A 61 -5.65 3.01 -1.78
N PRO A 62 -6.94 3.00 -1.39
CA PRO A 62 -7.45 2.03 -0.41
C PRO A 62 -7.19 0.57 -0.81
N VAL A 63 -7.14 0.29 -2.11
CA VAL A 63 -6.84 -1.04 -2.67
C VAL A 63 -5.38 -1.42 -2.41
N GLU A 64 -4.43 -0.51 -2.66
CA GLU A 64 -3.01 -0.74 -2.34
C GLU A 64 -2.80 -0.95 -0.84
N LEU A 65 -3.49 -0.17 0.02
CA LEU A 65 -3.41 -0.39 1.47
C LEU A 65 -4.02 -1.74 1.90
N SER A 66 -5.08 -2.20 1.21
CA SER A 66 -5.67 -3.53 1.45
C SER A 66 -4.69 -4.64 1.07
N VAL A 67 -3.98 -4.49 -0.06
CA VAL A 67 -2.88 -5.40 -0.44
C VAL A 67 -1.78 -5.38 0.62
N GLY A 68 -1.37 -4.20 1.06
CA GLY A 68 -0.36 -4.04 2.11
C GLY A 68 -0.73 -4.72 3.43
N LYS A 69 -1.99 -4.58 3.86
CA LYS A 69 -2.53 -5.26 5.05
C LYS A 69 -2.43 -6.78 4.92
N LYS A 70 -2.87 -7.33 3.79
CA LYS A 70 -2.79 -8.78 3.53
C LYS A 70 -1.34 -9.29 3.55
N LEU A 71 -0.41 -8.51 2.98
CA LEU A 71 1.02 -8.82 3.02
C LEU A 71 1.56 -8.78 4.45
N PHE A 72 1.13 -7.81 5.25
CA PHE A 72 1.52 -7.71 6.66
C PHE A 72 1.02 -8.90 7.48
N GLU A 73 -0.24 -9.30 7.28
CA GLU A 73 -0.82 -10.49 7.90
C GLU A 73 -0.09 -11.77 7.54
N ALA A 74 0.32 -11.91 6.28
CA ALA A 74 1.01 -13.12 5.83
C ALA A 74 2.47 -13.19 6.30
N ASN A 75 3.14 -12.06 6.51
CA ASN A 75 4.60 -12.01 6.64
C ASN A 75 5.12 -11.43 7.96
N CYS A 76 4.32 -10.62 8.66
CA CYS A 76 4.79 -9.76 9.76
C CYS A 76 4.00 -9.97 11.07
N ILE A 77 2.73 -10.38 10.99
CA ILE A 77 1.79 -10.35 12.13
C ILE A 77 2.22 -11.18 13.34
N ASN A 78 2.97 -12.28 13.13
CA ASN A 78 3.42 -13.13 14.23
C ASN A 78 4.32 -12.39 15.22
N CYS A 79 5.04 -11.36 14.77
CA CYS A 79 5.89 -10.53 15.62
C CYS A 79 5.30 -9.13 15.83
N HIS A 80 4.49 -8.65 14.87
CA HIS A 80 4.02 -7.25 14.84
C HIS A 80 2.51 -7.08 14.91
N VAL A 81 1.80 -7.98 15.57
CA VAL A 81 0.36 -7.83 15.80
C VAL A 81 0.03 -6.47 16.43
N GLY A 82 -0.92 -5.74 15.84
CA GLY A 82 -1.31 -4.41 16.31
C GLY A 82 -0.20 -3.35 16.27
N GLY A 83 0.89 -3.59 15.54
CA GLY A 83 2.06 -2.70 15.52
C GLY A 83 3.02 -2.90 16.70
N ALA A 84 2.81 -3.89 17.56
CA ALA A 84 3.77 -4.26 18.59
C ALA A 84 5.08 -4.82 17.98
N THR A 85 6.05 -5.13 18.82
CA THR A 85 7.21 -5.96 18.44
C THR A 85 7.43 -6.97 19.57
N LEU A 86 6.80 -8.14 19.48
CA LEU A 86 6.78 -9.11 20.58
C LEU A 86 8.18 -9.51 21.11
N PRO A 87 9.21 -9.71 20.25
CA PRO A 87 10.55 -10.05 20.72
C PRO A 87 11.31 -8.88 21.37
N ASP A 88 10.93 -7.64 21.07
CA ASP A 88 11.56 -6.42 21.58
C ASP A 88 10.51 -5.29 21.67
N PRO A 89 9.73 -5.26 22.76
CA PRO A 89 8.59 -4.36 22.88
C PRO A 89 8.99 -2.87 22.76
N GLN A 90 10.19 -2.51 23.21
CA GLN A 90 10.73 -1.16 23.15
C GLN A 90 10.90 -0.63 21.70
N VAL A 91 10.95 -1.51 20.70
CA VAL A 91 11.13 -1.17 19.28
C VAL A 91 9.88 -1.54 18.47
N SER A 92 8.74 -0.99 18.87
CA SER A 92 7.45 -1.15 18.18
C SER A 92 7.37 -0.48 16.80
N LEU A 93 6.26 -0.69 16.08
CA LEU A 93 5.92 0.00 14.83
C LEU A 93 5.10 1.29 15.06
N ALA A 94 5.09 1.84 16.28
CA ALA A 94 4.51 3.15 16.55
C ALA A 94 5.24 4.25 15.75
N LEU A 95 4.51 5.29 15.34
CA LEU A 95 5.07 6.37 14.50
C LEU A 95 6.29 7.03 15.15
N THR A 96 6.23 7.33 16.45
CA THR A 96 7.33 7.94 17.21
C THR A 96 8.56 7.04 17.25
N THR A 97 8.37 5.72 17.40
CA THR A 97 9.45 4.75 17.39
C THR A 97 10.10 4.66 16.01
N LEU A 98 9.29 4.63 14.93
CA LEU A 98 9.80 4.66 13.56
C LEU A 98 10.59 5.95 13.26
N GLN A 99 10.12 7.09 13.76
CA GLN A 99 10.80 8.38 13.62
C GLN A 99 12.12 8.45 14.38
N GLY A 100 12.20 7.83 15.56
CA GLY A 100 13.38 7.84 16.41
C GLY A 100 14.49 6.86 16.00
N ALA A 101 14.21 5.96 15.04
CA ALA A 101 15.23 5.07 14.51
C ALA A 101 16.34 5.86 13.78
N ASN A 102 17.53 5.27 13.68
CA ASN A 102 18.64 5.85 12.92
C ASN A 102 19.06 4.90 11.78
N PRO A 103 18.90 5.28 10.50
CA PRO A 103 18.14 6.44 10.03
C PRO A 103 16.62 6.32 10.32
N PRO A 104 15.84 7.42 10.27
CA PRO A 104 14.39 7.40 10.50
C PRO A 104 13.65 6.50 9.49
N ARG A 105 12.67 5.74 9.98
CA ARG A 105 11.91 4.71 9.22
C ARG A 105 10.45 5.09 8.99
N ASP A 106 10.15 6.39 8.98
CA ASP A 106 8.81 6.97 8.91
C ASP A 106 8.35 7.33 7.48
N ARG A 107 9.08 6.86 6.46
CA ARG A 107 8.85 7.13 5.03
C ARG A 107 8.93 5.85 4.22
N ILE A 108 8.28 5.84 3.06
CA ILE A 108 8.15 4.64 2.23
C ILE A 108 9.51 4.05 1.87
N ASN A 109 10.44 4.85 1.33
CA ASN A 109 11.73 4.32 0.89
C ASN A 109 12.57 3.82 2.07
N ALA A 110 12.57 4.53 3.19
CA ALA A 110 13.32 4.14 4.38
C ALA A 110 12.80 2.82 4.99
N LEU A 111 11.48 2.64 5.03
CA LEU A 111 10.88 1.41 5.54
C LEU A 111 11.10 0.23 4.58
N ILE A 112 11.06 0.48 3.26
CA ILE A 112 11.44 -0.52 2.25
C ILE A 112 12.90 -0.93 2.43
N GLU A 113 13.82 0.03 2.55
CA GLU A 113 15.25 -0.22 2.76
C GLU A 113 15.47 -1.10 4.00
N PHE A 114 14.85 -0.76 5.13
CA PHE A 114 14.87 -1.58 6.34
C PHE A 114 14.32 -3.00 6.09
N MET A 115 13.20 -3.16 5.39
CA MET A 115 12.66 -4.49 5.08
C MET A 115 13.55 -5.29 4.12
N ARG A 116 14.32 -4.63 3.25
CA ARG A 116 15.30 -5.29 2.36
C ARG A 116 16.56 -5.71 3.11
N GLN A 117 16.97 -4.96 4.12
CA GLN A 117 18.15 -5.23 4.93
C GLN A 117 17.92 -4.73 6.36
N PRO A 118 17.33 -5.55 7.24
CA PRO A 118 17.03 -5.11 8.59
C PRO A 118 18.27 -4.73 9.38
N MET A 119 18.23 -3.55 10.01
CA MET A 119 19.29 -3.00 10.84
C MET A 119 18.82 -2.83 12.30
N THR A 120 19.75 -2.86 13.24
CA THR A 120 19.54 -2.42 14.63
C THR A 120 18.94 -1.01 14.70
N TYR A 121 18.29 -0.67 15.81
CA TYR A 121 17.55 0.59 15.94
C TYR A 121 18.42 1.84 15.71
N ASP A 122 19.69 1.77 16.12
CA ASP A 122 20.70 2.81 15.91
C ASP A 122 21.40 2.74 14.53
N GLY A 123 21.11 1.71 13.72
CA GLY A 123 21.65 1.50 12.39
C GLY A 123 23.09 0.98 12.36
N SER A 124 23.69 0.64 13.50
CA SER A 124 25.10 0.31 13.61
C SER A 124 25.47 -1.05 12.98
N GLN A 125 24.53 -1.98 12.96
CA GLN A 125 24.73 -3.35 12.48
C GLN A 125 23.44 -3.97 11.93
N GLU A 126 23.57 -4.96 11.06
CA GLU A 126 22.46 -5.80 10.61
C GLU A 126 21.82 -6.54 11.78
N THR A 127 20.52 -6.79 11.67
CA THR A 127 19.78 -7.62 12.63
C THR A 127 19.07 -8.75 11.92
N TYR A 128 19.08 -9.93 12.53
CA TYR A 128 18.37 -11.12 12.05
C TYR A 128 17.07 -11.36 12.84
N TRP A 129 16.73 -10.46 13.77
CA TRP A 129 15.51 -10.53 14.56
C TRP A 129 14.25 -10.13 13.77
N CYS A 130 14.43 -9.35 12.69
CA CYS A 130 13.35 -9.02 11.77
C CYS A 130 13.51 -9.83 10.46
N ARG A 131 12.39 -10.17 9.83
CA ARG A 131 12.38 -10.92 8.57
C ARG A 131 12.84 -10.03 7.42
N GLN A 132 13.91 -10.44 6.75
CA GLN A 132 14.33 -9.84 5.48
C GLN A 132 13.36 -10.21 4.34
N LEU A 133 12.98 -9.22 3.52
CA LEU A 133 12.10 -9.40 2.37
C LEU A 133 12.86 -9.10 1.08
N THR A 134 13.27 -10.13 0.33
CA THR A 134 14.07 -9.97 -0.89
C THR A 134 13.23 -9.51 -2.10
N PRO A 135 13.82 -8.84 -3.11
CA PRO A 135 13.09 -8.42 -4.32
C PRO A 135 12.39 -9.56 -5.06
N ASN A 136 12.97 -10.77 -5.02
CA ASN A 136 12.38 -11.96 -5.63
C ASN A 136 11.17 -12.48 -4.84
N PHE A 137 11.17 -12.30 -3.52
CA PHE A 137 10.06 -12.71 -2.67
C PHE A 137 8.91 -11.70 -2.69
N LEU A 138 9.21 -10.41 -2.55
CA LEU A 138 8.24 -9.32 -2.67
C LEU A 138 8.75 -8.26 -3.64
N PRO A 139 8.17 -8.18 -4.86
CA PRO A 139 8.50 -7.15 -5.85
C PRO A 139 8.20 -5.73 -5.36
N GLN A 140 8.76 -4.73 -6.04
CA GLN A 140 8.73 -3.32 -5.63
C GLN A 140 7.33 -2.81 -5.29
N GLN A 141 6.35 -3.02 -6.17
CA GLN A 141 4.97 -2.56 -5.94
C GLN A 141 4.32 -3.18 -4.69
N GLN A 142 4.62 -4.45 -4.41
CA GLN A 142 4.07 -5.16 -3.26
C GLN A 142 4.70 -4.66 -1.96
N ILE A 143 6.02 -4.47 -1.93
CA ILE A 143 6.69 -3.96 -0.72
C ILE A 143 6.33 -2.49 -0.45
N GLU A 144 6.08 -1.69 -1.48
CA GLU A 144 5.53 -0.33 -1.32
C GLU A 144 4.13 -0.35 -0.71
N SER A 145 3.27 -1.27 -1.15
CA SER A 145 1.94 -1.44 -0.56
C SER A 145 2.03 -1.84 0.91
N LEU A 146 2.94 -2.76 1.26
CA LEU A 146 3.22 -3.16 2.64
C LEU A 146 3.72 -1.98 3.48
N ALA A 147 4.71 -1.23 2.99
CA ALA A 147 5.24 -0.05 3.68
C ALA A 147 4.14 1.02 3.88
N ALA A 148 3.33 1.25 2.86
CA ALA A 148 2.22 2.19 2.91
C ALA A 148 1.18 1.80 3.96
N PHE A 149 0.83 0.51 4.06
CA PHE A 149 -0.06 0.02 5.12
C PHE A 149 0.51 0.28 6.51
N VAL A 150 1.79 -0.08 6.76
CA VAL A 150 2.44 0.11 8.06
C VAL A 150 2.44 1.59 8.46
N LEU A 151 2.81 2.49 7.54
CA LEU A 151 2.82 3.93 7.83
C LEU A 151 1.42 4.53 7.98
N ALA A 152 0.44 4.08 7.19
CA ALA A 152 -0.94 4.52 7.34
C ALA A 152 -1.52 4.07 8.69
N ALA A 153 -1.21 2.84 9.12
CA ALA A 153 -1.60 2.32 10.42
C ALA A 153 -0.92 3.10 11.56
N ALA A 154 0.39 3.30 11.51
CA ALA A 154 1.13 4.08 12.50
C ALA A 154 0.60 5.52 12.66
N LYS A 155 0.09 6.12 11.58
CA LYS A 155 -0.46 7.48 11.59
C LYS A 155 -1.92 7.57 12.03
N LYS A 156 -2.72 6.51 11.86
CA LYS A 156 -4.19 6.61 11.93
C LYS A 156 -4.89 5.54 12.75
N ALA A 157 -4.33 4.33 12.86
CA ALA A 157 -4.99 3.23 13.54
C ALA A 157 -4.96 3.45 15.07
N PRO A 158 -6.12 3.42 15.75
CA PRO A 158 -6.17 3.50 17.21
C PRO A 158 -5.39 2.36 17.87
N GLY A 159 -4.54 2.67 18.85
CA GLY A 159 -3.75 1.69 19.61
C GLY A 159 -2.57 1.08 18.85
N TRP A 160 -2.25 1.54 17.63
CA TRP A 160 -1.16 0.95 16.86
C TRP A 160 0.21 1.20 17.49
N GLY A 161 0.90 0.11 17.84
CA GLY A 161 2.23 0.14 18.45
C GLY A 161 2.27 0.68 19.88
N GLN A 162 1.11 0.82 20.53
CA GLN A 162 1.01 1.17 21.94
C GLN A 162 1.04 -0.10 22.80
N GLU A 163 1.73 -0.04 23.94
CA GLU A 163 1.75 -1.13 24.93
C GLU A 163 0.73 -0.95 26.05
N ASP A 164 0.26 0.30 26.25
CA ASP A 164 -0.71 0.66 27.27
C ASP A 164 -2.09 0.88 26.61
N PHE A 165 -3.10 0.15 27.06
CA PHE A 165 -4.51 0.22 26.62
C PHE A 165 -5.42 0.76 27.74
#